data_AF-A0A9Q2QMS7-F1
#
_entry.id   AF-A0A9Q2QMS7-F1
#
_cell.length_a   1.000
_cell.length_b   1.000
_cell.length_c   1.000
_cell.angle_alpha   90.00
_cell.angle_beta   90.00
_cell.angle_gamma   90.00
#
_symmetry.space_group_name_H-M   'P 1'
#
loop_
_entity.id
_entity.type
_entity.pdbx_description
1 polymer ?
#
loop_
_entity_poly.entity_id
_entity_poly.type
_entity_poly.pdbx_seq_one_letter_code
_entity_poly.pdbx_strand_id
1 'polypeptide(L)'
;MSTARDEIFARLRKASTPLTADTPRPEPLVPAVALTTGEACLAQFKEKATALACTIANLSNAQDVPTEVARYLAERSLPGDIWCSTEAAITSLPWAAQTELTLHDDIARDKLDGGTSVTACLAAVAETGTLAVASGADFATRLGYLPDTHIVVCRLDQLVGGFE
;
A
#
# COMPACT_ATOMS: atom_id res chain seq x y z
N MET A 1 -60.02 0.19 4.57
CA MET A 1 -58.91 -0.08 5.51
C MET A 1 -57.63 0.39 4.84
N SER A 2 -57.06 1.51 5.29
CA SER A 2 -55.75 1.96 4.80
C SER A 2 -54.72 0.92 5.21
N THR A 3 -53.99 0.37 4.25
CA THR A 3 -52.96 -0.63 4.55
C THR A 3 -51.71 0.08 5.07
N ALA A 4 -50.91 -0.58 5.90
CA ALA A 4 -49.64 -0.03 6.39
C ALA A 4 -48.73 0.47 5.24
N ARG A 5 -48.85 -0.15 4.06
CA ARG A 5 -48.19 0.26 2.81
C ARG A 5 -48.52 1.70 2.41
N ASP A 6 -49.80 2.08 2.44
CA ASP A 6 -50.25 3.41 2.03
C ASP A 6 -49.73 4.49 2.99
N GLU A 7 -49.69 4.16 4.27
CA GLU A 7 -49.14 5.02 5.33
C GLU A 7 -47.63 5.24 5.16
N ILE A 8 -46.88 4.17 4.84
CA ILE A 8 -45.45 4.24 4.55
C ILE A 8 -45.19 5.12 3.32
N PHE A 9 -45.92 4.92 2.22
CA PHE A 9 -45.74 5.73 1.00
C PHE A 9 -46.19 7.19 1.17
N ALA A 10 -47.15 7.47 2.05
CA ALA A 10 -47.51 8.84 2.40
C ALA A 10 -46.39 9.53 3.21
N ARG A 11 -45.74 8.82 4.14
CA ARG A 11 -44.60 9.36 4.91
C ARG A 11 -43.38 9.61 4.03
N LEU A 12 -43.05 8.70 3.11
CA LEU A 12 -41.95 8.89 2.16
C LEU A 12 -42.17 10.10 1.24
N ARG A 13 -43.39 10.30 0.73
CA ARG A 13 -43.71 11.49 -0.07
C ARG A 13 -43.64 12.80 0.73
N LYS A 14 -44.00 12.78 2.02
CA LYS A 14 -43.83 13.94 2.91
C LYS A 14 -42.36 14.22 3.24
N ALA A 15 -41.53 13.19 3.35
CA ALA A 15 -40.11 13.32 3.71
C ALA A 15 -39.20 13.62 2.50
N SER A 16 -39.64 13.28 1.29
CA SER A 16 -38.89 13.49 0.06
C SER A 16 -38.96 14.95 -0.40
N THR A 17 -38.00 15.76 0.05
CA THR A 17 -37.71 17.04 -0.62
C THR A 17 -36.95 16.72 -1.92
N PRO A 18 -37.43 17.15 -3.10
CA PRO A 18 -36.71 16.91 -4.34
C PRO A 18 -35.36 17.65 -4.28
N LEU A 19 -34.27 16.91 -4.50
CA LEU A 19 -32.94 17.48 -4.65
C LEU A 19 -32.93 18.34 -5.91
N THR A 20 -32.80 19.65 -5.75
CA THR A 20 -32.52 20.58 -6.84
C THR A 20 -31.02 20.68 -7.07
N ALA A 21 -30.60 21.19 -8.22
CA ALA A 21 -29.17 21.41 -8.52
C ALA A 21 -28.46 22.31 -7.49
N ASP A 22 -29.22 23.19 -6.80
CA ASP A 22 -28.73 24.08 -5.74
C ASP A 22 -28.75 23.46 -4.33
N THR A 23 -29.17 22.19 -4.19
CA THR A 23 -29.13 21.56 -2.86
C THR A 23 -27.67 21.34 -2.45
N PRO A 24 -27.20 21.90 -1.31
CA PRO A 24 -25.83 21.72 -0.87
C PRO A 24 -25.51 20.23 -0.75
N ARG A 25 -24.45 19.79 -1.43
CA ARG A 25 -23.99 18.40 -1.27
C ARG A 25 -23.45 18.28 0.17
N PRO A 26 -23.93 17.31 0.96
CA PRO A 26 -23.36 17.08 2.28
C PRO A 26 -21.86 16.77 2.13
N GLU A 27 -21.06 17.28 3.05
CA GLU A 27 -19.63 16.98 3.07
C GLU A 27 -19.43 15.46 3.20
N PRO A 28 -18.48 14.87 2.45
CA PRO A 28 -18.17 13.46 2.59
C PRO A 28 -17.79 13.16 4.03
N LEU A 29 -18.39 12.10 4.59
CA LEU A 29 -17.99 11.61 5.92
C LEU A 29 -16.61 10.96 5.79
N VAL A 30 -15.62 11.53 6.48
CA VAL A 30 -14.28 10.95 6.59
C VAL A 30 -14.20 10.14 7.88
N PRO A 31 -13.77 8.87 7.84
CA PRO A 31 -13.56 8.07 9.04
C PRO A 31 -12.57 8.76 9.98
N ALA A 32 -12.84 8.76 11.29
CA ALA A 32 -11.92 9.37 12.27
C ALA A 32 -10.52 8.71 12.25
N VAL A 33 -10.45 7.43 11.84
CA VAL A 33 -9.21 6.66 11.67
C VAL A 33 -8.33 7.26 10.56
N ALA A 34 -8.95 7.76 9.47
CA ALA A 34 -8.28 8.38 8.34
C ALA A 34 -7.69 9.78 8.65
N LEU A 35 -8.06 10.39 9.78
CA LEU A 35 -7.60 11.72 10.18
C LEU A 35 -6.27 11.70 10.95
N THR A 36 -5.65 10.52 11.15
CA THR A 36 -4.37 10.41 11.85
C THR A 36 -3.23 10.99 11.02
N THR A 37 -2.30 11.69 11.68
CA THR A 37 -1.13 12.32 11.03
C THR A 37 0.16 12.06 11.81
N GLY A 38 1.31 12.25 11.16
CA GLY A 38 2.62 12.15 11.79
C GLY A 38 2.91 10.78 12.43
N GLU A 39 3.43 10.80 13.66
CA GLU A 39 3.82 9.57 14.38
C GLU A 39 2.63 8.65 14.69
N ALA A 40 1.46 9.22 14.97
CA ALA A 40 0.25 8.43 15.22
C ALA A 40 -0.20 7.67 13.96
N CYS A 41 -0.09 8.31 12.80
CA CYS A 41 -0.36 7.67 11.50
C CYS A 41 0.61 6.50 11.26
N LEU A 42 1.90 6.69 11.55
CA LEU A 42 2.91 5.64 11.40
C LEU A 42 2.68 4.47 12.36
N ALA A 43 2.35 4.76 13.62
CA ALA A 43 2.04 3.73 14.60
C ALA A 43 0.82 2.91 14.17
N GLN A 44 -0.23 3.57 13.68
CA GLN A 44 -1.43 2.92 13.17
C GLN A 44 -1.13 2.04 11.95
N PHE A 45 -0.39 2.55 10.96
CA PHE A 45 0.02 1.77 9.80
C PHE A 45 0.77 0.50 10.22
N LYS A 46 1.72 0.63 11.15
CA LYS A 46 2.48 -0.52 11.66
C LYS A 46 1.59 -1.56 12.31
N GLU A 47 0.66 -1.12 13.15
CA GLU A 47 -0.31 -2.01 13.80
C GLU A 47 -1.12 -2.78 12.75
N LYS A 48 -1.71 -2.08 11.78
CA LYS A 48 -2.55 -2.68 10.75
C LYS A 48 -1.77 -3.61 9.82
N ALA A 49 -0.62 -3.17 9.31
CA ALA A 49 0.21 -3.98 8.44
C ALA A 49 0.74 -5.23 9.15
N THR A 50 1.14 -5.12 10.42
CA THR A 50 1.57 -6.29 11.21
C THR A 50 0.41 -7.27 11.45
N ALA A 51 -0.81 -6.76 11.67
CA ALA A 51 -2.01 -7.61 11.76
C ALA A 51 -2.32 -8.36 10.45
N LEU A 52 -1.85 -7.86 9.31
CA LEU A 52 -1.88 -8.52 8.00
C LEU A 52 -0.64 -9.40 7.74
N ALA A 53 0.12 -9.72 8.79
CA ALA A 53 1.35 -10.52 8.75
C ALA A 53 2.51 -9.89 7.94
N CYS A 54 2.48 -8.59 7.69
CA CYS A 54 3.64 -7.89 7.12
C CYS A 54 4.77 -7.79 8.15
N THR A 55 6.02 -7.90 7.67
CA THR A 55 7.20 -7.52 8.45
C THR A 55 7.55 -6.06 8.12
N ILE A 56 7.92 -5.27 9.13
CA ILE A 56 8.21 -3.85 8.96
C ILE A 56 9.59 -3.54 9.50
N ALA A 57 10.37 -2.83 8.68
CA ALA A 57 11.66 -2.26 9.04
C ALA A 57 11.59 -0.74 8.96
N ASN A 58 12.09 -0.06 9.99
CA ASN A 58 12.18 1.40 10.01
C ASN A 58 13.62 1.84 9.80
N LEU A 59 13.83 2.58 8.71
CA LEU A 59 15.14 3.09 8.33
C LEU A 59 15.17 4.61 8.45
N SER A 60 16.29 5.14 8.94
CA SER A 60 16.51 6.59 9.02
C SER A 60 17.02 7.17 7.69
N ASN A 61 17.60 6.34 6.84
CA ASN A 61 18.13 6.72 5.55
C ASN A 61 17.72 5.71 4.48
N ALA A 62 17.29 6.21 3.31
CA ALA A 62 16.94 5.37 2.16
C ALA A 62 18.15 4.55 1.68
N GLN A 63 19.38 5.05 1.85
CA GLN A 63 20.59 4.35 1.43
C GLN A 63 20.85 3.05 2.20
N ASP A 64 20.19 2.85 3.35
CA ASP A 64 20.32 1.63 4.17
C ASP A 64 19.39 0.50 3.68
N VAL A 65 18.51 0.76 2.71
CA VAL A 65 17.53 -0.21 2.20
C VAL A 65 18.19 -1.50 1.70
N PRO A 66 19.25 -1.48 0.86
CA PRO A 66 19.89 -2.72 0.41
C PRO A 66 20.42 -3.58 1.55
N THR A 67 21.06 -2.95 2.55
CA THR A 67 21.56 -3.64 3.76
C THR A 67 20.42 -4.33 4.51
N GLU A 68 19.29 -3.64 4.66
CA GLU A 68 18.14 -4.17 5.37
C GLU A 68 17.46 -5.31 4.62
N VAL A 69 17.41 -5.24 3.29
CA VAL A 69 16.93 -6.34 2.43
C VAL A 69 17.82 -7.56 2.60
N ALA A 70 19.15 -7.41 2.53
CA ALA A 70 20.08 -8.50 2.74
C ALA A 70 19.93 -9.15 4.12
N ARG A 71 19.79 -8.33 5.17
CA ARG A 71 19.51 -8.78 6.54
C ARG A 71 18.21 -9.60 6.60
N TYR A 72 17.13 -9.11 6.02
CA TYR A 72 15.83 -9.79 6.01
C TYR A 72 15.91 -11.16 5.31
N LEU A 73 16.55 -11.21 4.13
CA LEU A 73 16.70 -12.44 3.37
C LEU A 73 17.54 -13.47 4.14
N ALA A 74 18.65 -13.05 4.75
CA ALA A 74 19.48 -13.92 5.57
C ALA A 74 18.72 -14.48 6.79
N GLU A 75 17.97 -13.65 7.51
CA GLU A 75 17.17 -14.09 8.67
C GLU A 75 16.08 -15.07 8.31
N ARG A 76 15.47 -14.91 7.13
CA ARG A 76 14.45 -15.80 6.60
C ARG A 76 15.02 -17.02 5.85
N SER A 77 16.34 -17.12 5.73
CA SER A 77 17.03 -18.14 4.92
C SER A 77 16.53 -18.17 3.46
N LEU A 78 16.26 -16.99 2.89
CA LEU A 78 15.82 -16.81 1.51
C LEU A 78 17.02 -16.60 0.57
N PRO A 79 16.91 -16.94 -0.72
CA PRO A 79 17.93 -16.64 -1.72
C PRO A 79 18.22 -15.13 -1.85
N GLY A 80 19.45 -14.78 -2.21
CA GLY A 80 19.88 -13.39 -2.46
C GLY A 80 19.49 -12.86 -3.85
N ASP A 81 18.81 -13.68 -4.67
CA ASP A 81 18.29 -13.30 -5.98
C ASP A 81 17.04 -12.42 -5.82
N ILE A 82 17.13 -11.17 -6.26
CA ILE A 82 16.03 -10.20 -6.16
C ILE A 82 15.68 -9.58 -7.51
N TRP A 83 14.39 -9.31 -7.69
CA TRP A 83 13.84 -8.60 -8.86
C TRP A 83 13.37 -7.21 -8.47
N CYS A 84 14.01 -6.20 -9.01
CA CYS A 84 13.70 -4.81 -8.67
C CYS A 84 12.76 -4.15 -9.69
N SER A 85 11.88 -3.27 -9.24
CA SER A 85 11.22 -2.33 -10.16
C SER A 85 12.23 -1.32 -10.72
N THR A 86 11.94 -0.76 -11.90
CA THR A 86 12.84 0.21 -12.55
C THR A 86 12.57 1.65 -12.10
N GLU A 87 11.73 1.84 -11.09
CA GLU A 87 11.43 3.13 -10.48
C GLU A 87 12.71 3.76 -9.90
N ALA A 88 12.87 5.07 -10.09
CA ALA A 88 14.06 5.81 -9.62
C ALA A 88 14.30 5.67 -8.11
N ALA A 89 13.24 5.52 -7.31
CA ALA A 89 13.32 5.32 -5.87
C ALA A 89 14.02 4.00 -5.49
N ILE A 90 14.02 3.00 -6.38
CA ILE A 90 14.67 1.71 -6.19
C ILE A 90 16.02 1.67 -6.91
N THR A 91 16.08 2.10 -8.16
CA THR A 91 17.30 2.01 -8.98
C THR A 91 18.42 2.95 -8.53
N SER A 92 18.11 4.03 -7.80
CA SER A 92 19.11 4.96 -7.25
C SER A 92 19.79 4.47 -5.96
N LEU A 93 19.34 3.35 -5.39
CA LEU A 93 19.89 2.81 -4.15
C LEU A 93 21.24 2.10 -4.39
N PRO A 94 22.11 2.03 -3.36
CA PRO A 94 23.47 1.52 -3.51
C PRO A 94 23.51 -0.02 -3.46
N TRP A 95 22.75 -0.69 -4.33
CA TRP A 95 22.64 -2.15 -4.38
C TRP A 95 24.00 -2.84 -4.56
N ALA A 96 24.90 -2.25 -5.34
CA ALA A 96 26.25 -2.78 -5.56
C ALA A 96 27.12 -2.86 -4.30
N ALA A 97 26.73 -2.21 -3.19
CA ALA A 97 27.42 -2.33 -1.90
C ALA A 97 27.15 -3.68 -1.21
N GLN A 98 26.08 -4.39 -1.59
CA GLN A 98 25.70 -5.68 -1.02
C GLN A 98 26.09 -6.80 -1.99
N THR A 99 27.24 -7.42 -1.76
CA THR A 99 27.81 -8.45 -2.66
C THR A 99 27.03 -9.77 -2.66
N GLU A 100 26.23 -9.99 -1.62
CA GLU A 100 25.37 -11.15 -1.42
C GLU A 100 24.05 -11.06 -2.20
N LEU A 101 23.69 -9.88 -2.70
CA LEU A 101 22.49 -9.67 -3.49
C LEU A 101 22.81 -9.76 -4.99
N THR A 102 22.01 -10.54 -5.71
CA THR A 102 22.05 -10.61 -7.17
C THR A 102 20.78 -9.98 -7.71
N LEU A 103 20.93 -8.87 -8.42
CA LEU A 103 19.82 -8.15 -9.02
C LEU A 103 19.53 -8.71 -10.41
N HIS A 104 18.27 -9.04 -10.65
CA HIS A 104 17.78 -9.49 -11.95
C HIS A 104 16.92 -8.39 -12.59
N ASP A 105 17.19 -8.12 -13.85
CA ASP A 105 16.42 -7.25 -14.74
C ASP A 105 15.46 -8.04 -15.64
N ASP A 106 15.66 -9.37 -15.75
CA ASP A 106 14.78 -10.24 -16.50
C ASP A 106 13.44 -10.42 -15.76
N ILE A 107 12.33 -10.16 -16.47
CA ILE A 107 10.97 -10.36 -15.93
C ILE A 107 10.42 -11.69 -16.49
N ALA A 108 11.31 -12.66 -16.72
CA ALA A 108 10.92 -13.97 -17.20
C ALA A 108 10.14 -14.69 -16.08
N ARG A 109 8.93 -15.16 -16.40
CA ARG A 109 7.99 -15.71 -15.42
C ARG A 109 8.59 -16.80 -14.53
N ASP A 110 9.36 -17.71 -15.13
CA ASP A 110 9.84 -18.92 -14.46
C ASP A 110 10.87 -18.65 -13.37
N LYS A 111 11.57 -17.51 -13.41
CA LYS A 111 12.55 -17.15 -12.38
C LYS A 111 11.96 -16.26 -11.28
N LEU A 112 10.92 -15.51 -11.62
CA LEU A 112 10.25 -14.61 -10.68
C LEU A 112 9.31 -15.36 -9.73
N ASP A 113 8.78 -16.51 -10.16
CA ASP A 113 7.93 -17.40 -9.36
C ASP A 113 8.72 -17.96 -8.15
N GLY A 114 8.17 -17.82 -6.95
CA GLY A 114 8.85 -18.20 -5.71
C GLY A 114 10.05 -17.31 -5.31
N GLY A 115 10.29 -16.22 -6.04
CA GLY A 115 11.40 -15.30 -5.79
C GLY A 115 11.09 -14.20 -4.76
N THR A 116 12.00 -13.22 -4.68
CA THR A 116 11.80 -11.97 -3.93
C THR A 116 11.77 -10.78 -4.88
N SER A 117 10.75 -9.92 -4.78
CA SER A 117 10.75 -8.62 -5.46
C SER A 117 10.95 -7.46 -4.50
N VAL A 118 11.56 -6.39 -5.02
CA VAL A 118 11.70 -5.11 -4.32
C VAL A 118 11.13 -3.99 -5.18
N THR A 119 10.14 -3.27 -4.67
CA THR A 119 9.44 -2.22 -5.44
C THR A 119 9.21 -0.98 -4.59
N ALA A 120 8.93 0.15 -5.23
CA ALA A 120 8.39 1.30 -4.50
C ALA A 120 6.86 1.17 -4.41
N CYS A 121 6.24 2.08 -3.65
CA CYS A 121 4.80 2.28 -3.63
C CYS A 121 4.45 3.71 -4.03
N LEU A 122 3.18 3.92 -4.37
CA LEU A 122 2.59 5.24 -4.53
C LEU A 122 2.24 5.83 -3.16
N ALA A 123 1.57 5.05 -2.32
CA ALA A 123 1.14 5.45 -0.99
C ALA A 123 1.07 4.25 -0.03
N ALA A 124 1.22 4.54 1.27
CA ALA A 124 0.89 3.64 2.36
C ALA A 124 -0.29 4.21 3.14
N VAL A 125 -1.35 3.44 3.32
CA VAL A 125 -2.60 3.91 3.95
C VAL A 125 -2.69 3.35 5.35
N ALA A 126 -2.61 4.23 6.35
CA ALA A 126 -2.59 3.85 7.75
C ALA A 126 -3.89 3.21 8.23
N GLU A 127 -5.03 3.67 7.75
CA GLU A 127 -6.37 3.19 8.11
C GLU A 127 -6.49 1.65 8.03
N THR A 128 -5.94 1.08 6.96
CA THR A 128 -6.05 -0.35 6.66
C THR A 128 -4.71 -1.08 6.62
N GLY A 129 -3.58 -0.39 6.75
CA GLY A 129 -2.25 -0.98 6.57
C GLY A 129 -1.97 -1.38 5.12
N THR A 130 -2.61 -0.70 4.15
CA THR A 130 -2.54 -1.04 2.73
C THR A 130 -1.39 -0.32 2.04
N LEU A 131 -0.76 -0.99 1.08
CA LEU A 131 0.19 -0.40 0.16
C LEU A 131 -0.46 -0.23 -1.21
N ALA A 132 -0.54 1.00 -1.69
CA ALA A 132 -0.99 1.31 -3.04
C ALA A 132 0.22 1.32 -3.97
N VAL A 133 0.18 0.49 -5.01
CA VAL A 133 1.23 0.42 -6.04
C VAL A 133 0.61 0.67 -7.40
N ALA A 134 1.21 1.55 -8.19
CA ALA A 134 0.71 1.87 -9.52
C ALA A 134 1.40 0.99 -10.56
N SER A 135 0.62 0.30 -11.39
CA SER A 135 1.16 -0.35 -12.59
C SER A 135 1.64 0.68 -13.59
N GLY A 136 2.81 0.45 -14.20
CA GLY A 136 3.36 1.37 -15.19
C GLY A 136 4.52 0.77 -15.95
N ALA A 137 5.18 1.58 -16.78
CA ALA A 137 6.42 1.17 -17.45
C ALA A 137 7.51 0.80 -16.43
N ASP A 138 7.54 1.52 -15.31
CA ASP A 138 8.56 1.34 -14.28
C ASP A 138 8.22 0.25 -13.24
N PHE A 139 6.96 -0.18 -13.19
CA PHE A 139 6.48 -1.28 -12.35
C PHE A 139 5.72 -2.29 -13.19
N ALA A 140 6.39 -3.39 -13.52
CA ALA A 140 5.72 -4.54 -14.11
C ALA A 140 4.85 -5.22 -13.04
N THR A 141 3.53 -5.26 -13.26
CA THR A 141 2.54 -5.82 -12.33
C THR A 141 2.91 -7.21 -11.79
N ARG A 142 3.64 -8.01 -12.57
CA ARG A 142 4.12 -9.34 -12.16
C ARG A 142 4.97 -9.33 -10.89
N LEU A 143 5.73 -8.25 -10.64
CA LEU A 143 6.55 -8.09 -9.44
C LEU A 143 5.72 -8.07 -8.15
N GLY A 144 4.44 -7.72 -8.22
CA GLY A 144 3.55 -7.69 -7.05
C GLY A 144 2.76 -8.98 -6.80
N TYR A 145 2.87 -10.01 -7.67
CA TYR A 145 2.01 -11.20 -7.56
C TYR A 145 2.70 -12.55 -7.80
N LEU A 146 3.80 -12.60 -8.56
CA LEU A 146 4.53 -13.86 -8.80
C LEU A 146 5.55 -14.22 -7.69
N PRO A 147 6.27 -13.24 -7.10
CA PRO A 147 7.18 -13.52 -5.99
C PRO A 147 6.42 -13.98 -4.74
N ASP A 148 7.01 -14.92 -4.01
CA ASP A 148 6.51 -15.32 -2.68
C ASP A 148 6.77 -14.22 -1.65
N THR A 149 7.85 -13.45 -1.85
CA THR A 149 8.21 -12.33 -0.98
C THR A 149 8.17 -11.03 -1.78
N HIS A 150 7.30 -10.11 -1.37
CA HIS A 150 7.22 -8.76 -1.93
C HIS A 150 7.67 -7.74 -0.89
N ILE A 151 8.85 -7.15 -1.10
CA ILE A 151 9.40 -6.09 -0.27
C ILE A 151 9.04 -4.75 -0.92
N VAL A 152 8.39 -3.88 -0.14
CA VAL A 152 7.97 -2.56 -0.61
C VAL A 152 8.69 -1.47 0.16
N VAL A 153 9.41 -0.61 -0.56
CA VAL A 153 10.08 0.57 -0.02
C VAL A 153 9.09 1.73 -0.02
N CYS A 154 8.74 2.19 1.17
CA CYS A 154 7.83 3.32 1.38
C CYS A 154 8.57 4.45 2.10
N ARG A 155 8.47 5.67 1.56
CA ARG A 155 8.93 6.87 2.28
C ARG A 155 7.83 7.37 3.22
N LEU A 156 8.22 8.08 4.27
CA LEU A 156 7.26 8.64 5.24
C LEU A 156 6.34 9.71 4.64
N ASP A 157 6.78 10.42 3.60
CA ASP A 157 5.95 11.40 2.88
C ASP A 157 4.86 10.76 2.01
N GLN A 158 4.90 9.43 1.83
CA GLN A 158 3.89 8.64 1.11
C GLN A 158 2.88 7.99 2.07
N LEU A 159 3.08 8.16 3.38
CA LEU A 159 2.17 7.66 4.39
C LEU A 159 0.98 8.62 4.53
N VAL A 160 -0.22 8.12 4.29
CA VAL A 160 -1.47 8.86 4.39
C VAL A 160 -2.39 8.21 5.42
N GLY A 161 -3.26 9.01 6.02
CA GLY A 161 -4.19 8.54 7.06
C GLY A 161 -5.25 7.60 6.49
N GLY A 162 -5.92 7.98 5.42
CA GLY A 162 -6.98 7.21 4.75
C GLY A 162 -6.92 7.32 3.23
N PHE A 163 -8.02 6.94 2.57
CA PHE A 163 -8.13 6.90 1.10
C PHE A 163 -8.69 8.19 0.49
N GLU A 164 -9.22 9.09 1.32
CA GLU A 164 -9.81 10.38 0.96
C GLU A 164 -8.77 11.45 0.60
#